data_AF-A0A2V6K0H4-F1
#
_entry.id   AF-A0A2V6K0H4-F1
#
_cell.length_a   1.000
_cell.length_b   1.000
_cell.length_c   1.000
_cell.angle_alpha   90.00
_cell.angle_beta   90.00
_cell.angle_gamma   90.00
#
_symmetry.space_group_name_H-M   'P 1'
#
loop_
_entity.id
_entity.type
_entity.pdbx_description
1 polymer ?
#
loop_
_entity_poly.entity_id
_entity_poly.type
_entity_poly.pdbx_seq_one_letter_code
_entity_poly.pdbx_strand_id
1 'polypeptide(L)'
;MKTLFALCLVTTLGLSTARSAQQEGNQEAAKIAREGSQAVKDQDWNKAIELFRKAAEKDRKYTQTLAIAYQQRAFSYANDQRFQDALNDLGEAIQINPRDARAYEQRAAIEMKINDYDRALADYEMAVKANPGEIKYHLYRGYIFELRGDLQNAMVDTDAALKINSKNKEAVERKQRLQKIQAATAPPPANATPVAAPPKKKP
;
A
#
# COMPACT_ATOMS: atom_id res chain seq x y z
N MET A 1 -36.28 17.45 -54.14
CA MET A 1 -34.98 16.89 -53.71
C MET A 1 -34.02 18.01 -53.25
N LYS A 2 -34.26 18.69 -52.12
CA LYS A 2 -33.29 19.67 -51.56
C LYS A 2 -33.56 19.90 -50.05
N THR A 3 -33.40 18.90 -49.19
CA THR A 3 -33.46 19.11 -47.72
C THR A 3 -32.61 18.13 -46.88
N LEU A 4 -31.81 17.24 -47.48
CA LEU A 4 -31.04 16.23 -46.73
C LEU A 4 -29.56 16.59 -46.47
N PHE A 5 -29.05 17.72 -46.97
CA PHE A 5 -27.62 18.05 -46.86
C PHE A 5 -27.22 18.89 -45.64
N ALA A 6 -28.16 19.50 -44.91
CA ALA A 6 -27.84 20.41 -43.81
C ALA A 6 -27.51 19.69 -42.48
N LEU A 7 -28.00 18.47 -42.25
CA LEU A 7 -27.85 17.79 -40.96
C LEU A 7 -26.48 17.08 -40.79
N CYS A 8 -25.82 16.67 -41.88
CA CYS A 8 -24.48 16.04 -41.86
C CYS A 8 -23.33 17.05 -41.73
N LEU A 9 -23.50 18.28 -42.22
CA LEU A 9 -22.45 19.30 -42.16
C LEU A 9 -22.30 19.91 -40.75
N VAL A 10 -23.40 20.04 -40.00
CA VAL A 10 -23.36 20.59 -38.64
C VAL A 10 -22.73 19.61 -37.65
N THR A 11 -23.00 18.30 -37.81
CA THR A 11 -22.41 17.26 -36.94
C THR A 11 -20.92 17.05 -37.21
N THR A 12 -20.48 17.12 -38.47
CA THR A 12 -19.04 17.00 -38.82
C THR A 12 -18.21 18.21 -38.39
N LEU A 13 -18.76 19.44 -38.47
CA LEU A 13 -18.08 20.66 -38.02
C LEU A 13 -18.03 20.76 -36.48
N GLY A 14 -19.08 20.33 -35.77
CA GLY A 14 -19.09 20.24 -34.31
C GLY A 14 -18.13 19.17 -33.76
N LEU A 15 -17.97 18.06 -34.47
CA LEU A 15 -17.06 16.99 -34.08
C LEU A 15 -15.58 17.34 -34.37
N SER A 16 -15.30 18.10 -35.44
CA SER A 16 -13.93 18.53 -35.76
C SER A 16 -13.41 19.59 -34.77
N THR A 17 -14.26 20.55 -34.39
CA THR A 17 -13.93 21.62 -33.43
C THR A 17 -13.74 21.10 -32.00
N ALA A 18 -14.59 20.18 -31.55
CA ALA A 18 -14.41 19.50 -30.27
C ALA A 18 -13.10 18.69 -30.23
N ARG A 19 -12.77 18.01 -31.34
CA ARG A 19 -11.53 17.23 -31.47
C ARG A 19 -10.28 18.11 -31.47
N SER A 20 -10.30 19.27 -32.14
CA SER A 20 -9.18 20.23 -32.08
C SER A 20 -8.99 20.82 -30.70
N ALA A 21 -10.06 21.24 -30.02
CA ALA A 21 -9.97 21.78 -28.67
C ALA A 21 -9.46 20.74 -27.65
N GLN A 22 -9.92 19.49 -27.78
CA GLN A 22 -9.42 18.38 -26.96
C GLN A 22 -7.94 18.08 -27.26
N GLN A 23 -7.52 18.16 -28.53
CA GLN A 23 -6.12 17.95 -28.92
C GLN A 23 -5.21 19.06 -28.39
N GLU A 24 -5.64 20.32 -28.45
CA GLU A 24 -4.92 21.47 -27.87
C GLU A 24 -4.81 21.33 -26.35
N GLY A 25 -5.90 21.00 -25.65
CA GLY A 25 -5.90 20.74 -24.21
C GLY A 25 -4.93 19.62 -23.81
N ASN A 26 -4.87 18.54 -24.60
CA ASN A 26 -3.92 17.45 -24.39
C ASN A 26 -2.45 17.87 -24.59
N GLN A 27 -2.17 18.75 -25.56
CA GLN A 27 -0.82 19.27 -25.78
C GLN A 27 -0.38 20.21 -24.66
N GLU A 28 -1.29 21.07 -24.18
CA GLU A 28 -1.04 21.97 -23.07
C GLU A 28 -0.78 21.17 -21.77
N ALA A 29 -1.62 20.17 -21.48
CA ALA A 29 -1.43 19.26 -20.35
C ALA A 29 -0.04 18.58 -20.39
N ALA A 30 0.41 18.16 -21.58
CA ALA A 30 1.73 17.57 -21.76
C ALA A 30 2.88 18.55 -21.53
N LYS A 31 2.72 19.83 -21.89
CA LYS A 31 3.71 20.87 -21.56
C LYS A 31 3.80 21.07 -20.04
N ILE A 32 2.66 21.24 -19.37
CA ILE A 32 2.61 21.41 -17.91
C ILE A 32 3.21 20.19 -17.20
N ALA A 33 2.88 18.98 -17.62
CA ALA A 33 3.43 17.76 -17.03
C ALA A 33 4.96 17.64 -17.23
N ARG A 34 5.50 18.12 -18.37
CA ARG A 34 6.96 18.17 -18.58
C ARG A 34 7.64 19.13 -17.61
N GLU A 35 7.04 20.30 -17.36
CA GLU A 35 7.52 21.23 -16.34
C GLU A 35 7.42 20.62 -14.94
N GLY A 36 6.34 19.90 -14.63
CA GLY A 36 6.20 19.14 -13.38
C GLY A 36 7.29 18.08 -13.20
N SER A 37 7.62 17.37 -14.30
CA SER A 37 8.69 16.38 -14.31
C SER A 37 10.07 17.01 -14.12
N GLN A 38 10.27 18.24 -14.59
CA GLN A 38 11.49 18.99 -14.32
C GLN A 38 11.57 19.39 -12.84
N ALA A 39 10.47 19.89 -12.27
CA ALA A 39 10.41 20.22 -10.83
C ALA A 39 10.72 19.00 -9.94
N VAL A 40 10.30 17.79 -10.33
CA VAL A 40 10.70 16.54 -9.65
C VAL A 40 12.22 16.33 -9.66
N LYS A 41 12.89 16.58 -10.78
CA LYS A 41 14.37 16.46 -10.87
C LYS A 41 15.06 17.49 -9.98
N ASP A 42 14.45 18.68 -9.89
CA ASP A 42 14.93 19.77 -9.05
C ASP A 42 14.53 19.57 -7.57
N GLN A 43 13.85 18.48 -7.23
CA GLN A 43 13.29 18.16 -5.91
C GLN A 43 12.30 19.21 -5.36
N ASP A 44 11.75 20.06 -6.22
CA ASP A 44 10.67 20.99 -5.90
C ASP A 44 9.33 20.26 -5.99
N TRP A 45 9.05 19.47 -4.96
CA TRP A 45 7.86 18.64 -4.89
C TRP A 45 6.55 19.44 -4.86
N ASN A 46 6.56 20.64 -4.26
CA ASN A 46 5.39 21.50 -4.19
C ASN A 46 4.98 21.95 -5.59
N LYS A 47 5.93 22.46 -6.36
CA LYS A 47 5.71 22.85 -7.75
C LYS A 47 5.35 21.66 -8.62
N ALA A 48 6.02 20.51 -8.43
CA ALA A 48 5.69 19.30 -9.17
C ALA A 48 4.23 18.88 -8.99
N ILE A 49 3.74 18.82 -7.74
CA ILE A 49 2.36 18.45 -7.41
C ILE A 49 1.37 19.47 -8.00
N GLU A 50 1.64 20.76 -7.88
CA GLU A 50 0.78 21.80 -8.47
C GLU A 50 0.67 21.65 -9.99
N LEU A 51 1.80 21.44 -10.67
CA LEU A 51 1.83 21.25 -12.12
C LEU A 51 1.13 19.95 -12.54
N PHE A 52 1.35 18.84 -11.85
CA PHE A 52 0.65 17.59 -12.17
C PHE A 52 -0.86 17.68 -11.89
N ARG A 53 -1.29 18.44 -10.88
CA ARG A 53 -2.71 18.71 -10.64
C ARG A 53 -3.33 19.48 -11.80
N LYS A 54 -2.72 20.59 -12.22
CA LYS A 54 -3.15 21.36 -13.40
C LYS A 54 -3.16 20.52 -14.68
N ALA A 55 -2.17 19.63 -14.85
CA ALA A 55 -2.13 18.72 -15.98
C ALA A 55 -3.27 17.68 -15.92
N ALA A 56 -3.59 17.16 -14.73
CA ALA A 56 -4.67 16.18 -14.53
C ALA A 56 -6.07 16.78 -14.73
N GLU A 57 -6.26 18.07 -14.42
CA GLU A 57 -7.49 18.81 -14.72
C GLU A 57 -7.77 18.91 -16.23
N LYS A 58 -6.72 18.98 -17.05
CA LYS A 58 -6.82 19.04 -18.51
C LYS A 58 -6.85 17.67 -19.17
N ASP A 59 -6.07 16.73 -18.66
CA ASP A 59 -6.00 15.35 -19.16
C ASP A 59 -5.78 14.36 -18.00
N ARG A 60 -6.83 13.59 -17.70
CA ARG A 60 -6.87 12.60 -16.61
C ARG A 60 -5.73 11.57 -16.62
N LYS A 61 -5.03 11.38 -17.74
CA LYS A 61 -3.88 10.45 -17.76
C LYS A 61 -2.78 10.85 -16.77
N TYR A 62 -2.71 12.13 -16.39
CA TYR A 62 -1.75 12.64 -15.41
C TYR A 62 -2.20 12.48 -13.95
N THR A 63 -3.44 12.03 -13.70
CA THR A 63 -3.94 11.75 -12.35
C THR A 63 -3.05 10.74 -11.63
N GLN A 64 -2.60 9.68 -12.31
CA GLN A 64 -1.66 8.72 -11.70
C GLN A 64 -0.27 9.35 -11.43
N THR A 65 0.20 10.26 -12.30
CA THR A 65 1.46 10.97 -12.08
C THR A 65 1.39 11.89 -10.87
N LEU A 66 0.24 12.55 -10.64
CA LEU A 66 -0.01 13.33 -9.44
C LEU A 66 0.07 12.47 -8.17
N ALA A 67 -0.55 11.29 -8.16
CA ALA A 67 -0.46 10.35 -7.03
C ALA A 67 0.99 9.92 -6.73
N ILE A 68 1.78 9.67 -7.78
CA ILE A 68 3.21 9.33 -7.63
C ILE A 68 3.99 10.52 -7.05
N ALA A 69 3.71 11.76 -7.48
CA ALA A 69 4.38 12.94 -6.95
C ALA A 69 4.11 13.14 -5.44
N TYR A 70 2.87 12.89 -5.00
CA TYR A 70 2.54 12.85 -3.58
C TYR A 70 3.33 11.77 -2.82
N GLN A 71 3.41 10.54 -3.33
CA GLN A 71 4.22 9.47 -2.71
C GLN A 71 5.70 9.85 -2.57
N GLN A 72 6.27 10.51 -3.58
CA GLN A 72 7.67 10.92 -3.54
C GLN A 72 7.91 12.07 -2.55
N ARG A 73 7.01 13.05 -2.48
CA ARG A 73 7.10 14.11 -1.46
C ARG A 73 6.93 13.54 -0.05
N ALA A 74 6.00 12.61 0.14
CA ALA A 74 5.82 11.90 1.39
C ALA A 74 7.10 11.16 1.81
N PHE A 75 7.77 10.49 0.88
CA PHE A 75 9.06 9.85 1.14
C PHE A 75 10.12 10.87 1.59
N SER A 76 10.20 12.04 0.95
CA SER A 76 11.08 13.13 1.39
C SER A 76 10.75 13.59 2.81
N TYR A 77 9.47 13.86 3.10
CA TYR A 77 9.02 14.24 4.44
C TYR A 77 9.32 13.18 5.49
N ALA A 78 9.16 11.90 5.19
CA ALA A 78 9.49 10.82 6.11
C ALA A 78 10.99 10.76 6.42
N ASN A 79 11.87 11.03 5.44
CA ASN A 79 13.31 11.13 5.66
C ASN A 79 13.68 12.31 6.57
N ASP A 80 12.94 13.42 6.44
CA ASP A 80 13.06 14.60 7.29
C ASP A 80 12.31 14.44 8.64
N GLN A 81 11.81 13.25 8.95
CA GLN A 81 11.00 12.94 10.16
C GLN A 81 9.71 13.76 10.29
N ARG A 82 9.25 14.39 9.20
CA ARG A 82 7.97 15.08 9.09
C ARG A 82 6.84 14.08 8.83
N PHE A 83 6.62 13.17 9.78
CA PHE A 83 5.74 12.03 9.60
C PHE A 83 4.30 12.42 9.29
N GLN A 84 3.74 13.44 9.95
CA GLN A 84 2.36 13.86 9.70
C GLN A 84 2.15 14.40 8.27
N ASP A 85 3.11 15.17 7.75
CA ASP A 85 3.05 15.66 6.38
C ASP A 85 3.13 14.51 5.37
N ALA A 86 4.00 13.53 5.64
CA ALA A 86 4.11 12.33 4.83
C ALA A 86 2.81 11.49 4.84
N LEU A 87 2.17 11.31 6.01
CA LEU A 87 0.89 10.61 6.13
C LEU A 87 -0.22 11.33 5.34
N ASN A 88 -0.25 12.66 5.37
CA ASN A 88 -1.23 13.45 4.62
C ASN A 88 -1.06 13.26 3.11
N ASP A 89 0.17 13.36 2.60
CA ASP A 89 0.47 13.17 1.18
C ASP A 89 0.15 11.74 0.70
N LEU A 90 0.41 10.73 1.52
CA LEU A 90 0.02 9.36 1.19
C LEU A 90 -1.50 9.18 1.21
N GLY A 91 -2.21 9.90 2.07
CA GLY A 91 -3.67 10.01 2.03
C GLY A 91 -4.17 10.54 0.69
N GLU A 92 -3.58 11.63 0.19
CA GLU A 92 -3.90 12.18 -1.12
C GLU A 92 -3.61 11.18 -2.26
N ALA A 93 -2.47 10.50 -2.22
CA ALA A 93 -2.12 9.49 -3.21
C ALA A 93 -3.12 8.31 -3.22
N ILE A 94 -3.56 7.84 -2.05
CA ILE A 94 -4.54 6.77 -1.89
C ILE A 94 -5.93 7.21 -2.36
N GLN A 95 -6.35 8.45 -2.10
CA GLN A 95 -7.61 8.99 -2.63
C GLN A 95 -7.62 8.97 -4.16
N ILE A 96 -6.48 9.29 -4.79
CA ILE A 96 -6.34 9.28 -6.24
C ILE A 96 -6.34 7.84 -6.79
N ASN A 97 -5.59 6.93 -6.17
CA ASN A 97 -5.55 5.52 -6.55
C ASN A 97 -5.78 4.60 -5.34
N PRO A 98 -7.04 4.24 -5.05
CA PRO A 98 -7.39 3.41 -3.90
C PRO A 98 -6.88 1.96 -3.97
N ARG A 99 -6.30 1.54 -5.10
CA ARG A 99 -5.72 0.21 -5.33
C ARG A 99 -4.20 0.22 -5.40
N ASP A 100 -3.55 1.33 -5.03
CA ASP A 100 -2.10 1.41 -5.00
C ASP A 100 -1.55 0.76 -3.73
N ALA A 101 -1.15 -0.51 -3.83
CA ALA A 101 -0.55 -1.26 -2.73
C ALA A 101 0.69 -0.57 -2.15
N ARG A 102 1.47 0.14 -2.98
CA ARG A 102 2.69 0.82 -2.56
C ARG A 102 2.39 2.03 -1.69
N ALA A 103 1.34 2.79 -2.00
CA ALA A 103 0.95 3.94 -1.19
C ALA A 103 0.51 3.51 0.22
N TYR A 104 -0.29 2.43 0.34
CA TYR A 104 -0.62 1.84 1.64
C TYR A 104 0.62 1.32 2.38
N GLU A 105 1.53 0.61 1.69
CA GLU A 105 2.78 0.13 2.29
C GLU A 105 3.62 1.27 2.87
N GLN A 106 3.80 2.36 2.12
CA GLN A 106 4.56 3.52 2.56
C GLN A 106 3.91 4.19 3.78
N ARG A 107 2.58 4.27 3.82
CA ARG A 107 1.85 4.88 4.93
C ARG A 107 1.94 4.01 6.18
N ALA A 108 1.71 2.71 6.04
CA ALA A 108 1.90 1.73 7.11
C ALA A 108 3.33 1.75 7.66
N ALA A 109 4.35 1.89 6.81
CA ALA A 109 5.75 1.96 7.25
C ALA A 109 6.04 3.20 8.11
N ILE A 110 5.37 4.34 7.84
CA ILE A 110 5.47 5.54 8.69
C ILE A 110 4.70 5.34 9.99
N GLU A 111 3.50 4.76 9.93
CA GLU A 111 2.69 4.42 11.10
C GLU A 111 3.44 3.48 12.05
N MET A 112 4.15 2.48 11.51
CA MET A 112 5.07 1.63 12.26
C MET A 112 6.17 2.42 12.97
N LYS A 113 6.77 3.42 12.31
CA LYS A 113 7.84 4.26 12.91
C LYS A 113 7.33 5.09 14.09
N ILE A 114 6.06 5.47 14.09
CA ILE A 114 5.42 6.21 15.18
C ILE A 114 4.66 5.29 16.15
N ASN A 115 4.84 3.97 16.04
CA ASN A 115 4.19 2.93 16.86
C ASN A 115 2.65 2.90 16.76
N ASP A 116 2.07 3.40 15.68
CA ASP A 116 0.63 3.31 15.41
C ASP A 116 0.30 2.00 14.71
N TYR A 117 0.37 0.92 15.48
CA TYR A 117 0.21 -0.44 14.97
C TYR A 117 -1.18 -0.76 14.45
N ASP A 118 -2.23 -0.13 15.01
CA ASP A 118 -3.61 -0.36 14.57
C ASP A 118 -3.84 0.18 13.16
N ARG A 119 -3.37 1.40 12.87
CA ARG A 119 -3.45 1.94 11.50
C ARG A 119 -2.54 1.20 10.53
N ALA A 120 -1.32 0.85 10.95
CA ALA A 120 -0.41 0.10 10.10
C ALA A 120 -1.00 -1.28 9.69
N LEU A 121 -1.67 -1.98 10.61
CA LEU A 121 -2.36 -3.23 10.30
C LEU A 121 -3.48 -3.03 9.26
N ALA A 122 -4.29 -1.97 9.41
CA ALA A 122 -5.36 -1.65 8.47
C ALA A 122 -4.81 -1.34 7.06
N ASP A 123 -3.73 -0.57 6.97
CA ASP A 123 -3.10 -0.25 5.69
C ASP A 123 -2.42 -1.45 5.04
N TYR A 124 -1.72 -2.29 5.82
CA TYR A 124 -1.20 -3.53 5.26
C TYR A 124 -2.30 -4.49 4.82
N GLU A 125 -3.47 -4.51 5.46
CA GLU A 125 -4.64 -5.25 4.96
C GLU A 125 -5.09 -4.71 3.60
N MET A 126 -5.14 -3.39 3.43
CA MET A 126 -5.46 -2.77 2.13
C MET A 126 -4.39 -3.08 1.07
N ALA A 127 -3.11 -3.12 1.45
CA ALA A 127 -2.02 -3.53 0.56
C ALA A 127 -2.14 -5.00 0.12
N VAL A 128 -2.54 -5.92 1.02
CA VAL A 128 -2.87 -7.32 0.68
C VAL A 128 -4.03 -7.39 -0.31
N LYS A 129 -5.11 -6.63 -0.09
CA LYS A 129 -6.26 -6.59 -1.01
C LYS A 129 -5.86 -6.08 -2.40
N ALA A 130 -4.97 -5.09 -2.45
CA ALA A 130 -4.49 -4.50 -3.70
C ALA A 130 -3.51 -5.40 -4.46
N ASN A 131 -2.65 -6.15 -3.75
CA ASN A 131 -1.71 -7.10 -4.36
C ASN A 131 -1.60 -8.39 -3.50
N PRO A 132 -2.49 -9.37 -3.71
CA PRO A 132 -2.59 -10.56 -2.87
C PRO A 132 -1.43 -11.56 -3.06
N GLY A 133 -0.61 -11.39 -4.09
CA GLY A 133 0.57 -12.24 -4.33
C GLY A 133 1.82 -11.76 -3.61
N GLU A 134 1.76 -10.62 -2.93
CA GLU A 134 2.92 -10.01 -2.28
C GLU A 134 3.06 -10.50 -0.83
N ILE A 135 4.13 -11.24 -0.57
CA ILE A 135 4.36 -11.95 0.69
C ILE A 135 4.65 -10.96 1.83
N LYS A 136 5.39 -9.87 1.55
CA LYS A 136 5.89 -8.98 2.61
C LYS A 136 4.78 -8.37 3.46
N TYR A 137 3.58 -8.14 2.91
CA TYR A 137 2.48 -7.55 3.68
C TYR A 137 1.98 -8.48 4.78
N HIS A 138 1.92 -9.79 4.52
CA HIS A 138 1.65 -10.78 5.55
C HIS A 138 2.78 -10.84 6.59
N LEU A 139 4.03 -10.75 6.16
CA LEU A 139 5.17 -10.72 7.09
C LEU A 139 5.15 -9.50 8.01
N TYR A 140 4.82 -8.31 7.47
CA TYR A 140 4.70 -7.09 8.26
C TYR A 140 3.55 -7.16 9.27
N ARG A 141 2.37 -7.63 8.86
CA ARG A 141 1.24 -7.84 9.78
C ARG A 141 1.57 -8.86 10.86
N GLY A 142 2.16 -10.00 10.49
CA GLY A 142 2.60 -11.02 11.42
C GLY A 142 3.61 -10.51 12.44
N TYR A 143 4.54 -9.65 12.00
CA TYR A 143 5.49 -8.97 12.90
C TYR A 143 4.78 -8.04 13.89
N ILE A 144 3.80 -7.25 13.44
CA ILE A 144 3.02 -6.38 14.33
C ILE A 144 2.27 -7.20 15.38
N PHE A 145 1.65 -8.31 14.99
CA PHE A 145 0.97 -9.21 15.92
C PHE A 145 1.95 -9.84 16.93
N GLU A 146 3.17 -10.23 16.51
CA GLU A 146 4.24 -10.67 17.43
C GLU A 146 4.58 -9.58 18.46
N LEU A 147 4.73 -8.31 18.04
CA LEU A 147 5.00 -7.19 18.95
C LEU A 147 3.89 -6.99 20.00
N ARG A 148 2.64 -7.32 19.66
CA ARG A 148 1.48 -7.22 20.56
C ARG A 148 1.24 -8.48 21.39
N GLY A 149 2.05 -9.53 21.20
CA GLY A 149 1.83 -10.83 21.84
C GLY A 149 0.63 -11.62 21.29
N ASP A 150 0.06 -11.20 20.16
CA ASP A 150 -1.04 -11.89 19.49
C ASP A 150 -0.49 -13.01 18.60
N LEU A 151 -0.09 -14.10 19.25
CA LEU A 151 0.54 -15.24 18.58
C LEU A 151 -0.42 -15.93 17.59
N GLN A 152 -1.73 -15.83 17.83
CA GLN A 152 -2.74 -16.44 16.97
C GLN A 152 -2.78 -15.73 15.62
N ASN A 153 -2.95 -14.41 15.60
CA ASN A 153 -2.98 -13.66 14.35
C ASN A 153 -1.60 -13.63 13.66
N ALA A 154 -0.51 -13.63 14.43
CA ALA A 154 0.83 -13.79 13.88
C ALA A 154 0.98 -15.12 13.11
N MET A 155 0.43 -16.23 13.64
CA MET A 155 0.45 -17.52 12.96
C MET A 155 -0.39 -17.51 11.68
N VAL A 156 -1.58 -16.89 11.72
CA VAL A 156 -2.47 -16.78 10.55
C VAL A 156 -1.76 -16.08 9.39
N ASP A 157 -1.14 -14.91 9.63
CA ASP A 157 -0.41 -14.19 8.59
C ASP A 157 0.86 -14.94 8.14
N THR A 158 1.53 -15.65 9.05
CA THR A 158 2.67 -16.50 8.70
C THR A 158 2.26 -17.66 7.77
N ASP A 159 1.13 -18.31 8.03
CA ASP A 159 0.60 -19.37 7.19
C ASP A 159 0.13 -18.84 5.84
N ALA A 160 -0.44 -17.63 5.78
CA ALA A 160 -0.78 -16.97 4.53
C ALA A 160 0.47 -16.71 3.67
N ALA A 161 1.56 -16.20 4.26
CA ALA A 161 2.84 -16.04 3.58
C ALA A 161 3.38 -17.37 3.01
N LEU A 162 3.31 -18.46 3.79
CA LEU A 162 3.75 -19.79 3.37
C LEU A 162 2.83 -20.42 2.31
N LYS A 163 1.56 -20.04 2.26
CA LYS A 163 0.64 -20.46 1.20
C LYS A 163 1.04 -19.87 -0.16
N ILE A 164 1.54 -18.62 -0.17
CA ILE A 164 2.04 -17.97 -1.38
C ILE A 164 3.39 -18.56 -1.78
N ASN A 165 4.31 -18.71 -0.81
CA ASN A 165 5.60 -19.36 -1.03
C ASN A 165 6.00 -20.19 0.19
N SER A 166 5.88 -21.52 0.04
CA SER A 166 6.15 -22.48 1.10
C SER A 166 7.62 -22.53 1.54
N LYS A 167 8.53 -21.91 0.78
CA LYS A 167 9.97 -21.84 1.07
C LYS A 167 10.42 -20.43 1.49
N ASN A 168 9.48 -19.51 1.77
CA ASN A 168 9.86 -18.20 2.29
C ASN A 168 10.58 -18.35 3.64
N LYS A 169 11.87 -18.00 3.68
CA LYS A 169 12.75 -18.23 4.83
C LYS A 169 12.22 -17.57 6.11
N GLU A 170 11.83 -16.29 6.02
CA GLU A 170 11.35 -15.53 7.18
C GLU A 170 10.06 -16.14 7.75
N ALA A 171 9.12 -16.53 6.89
CA ALA A 171 7.87 -17.16 7.31
C ALA A 171 8.10 -18.53 7.95
N VAL A 172 9.00 -19.36 7.39
CA VAL A 172 9.36 -20.67 7.99
C VAL A 172 9.97 -20.48 9.37
N GLU A 173 10.91 -19.54 9.52
CA GLU A 173 11.56 -19.25 10.80
C GLU A 173 10.54 -18.69 11.82
N ARG A 174 9.66 -17.78 11.40
CA ARG A 174 8.58 -17.23 12.24
C ARG A 174 7.64 -18.34 12.72
N LYS A 175 7.21 -19.23 11.83
CA LYS A 175 6.33 -20.36 12.18
C LYS A 175 6.95 -21.24 13.25
N GLN A 176 8.24 -21.60 13.10
CA GLN A 176 8.95 -22.41 14.09
C GLN A 176 9.05 -21.72 15.45
N ARG A 177 9.32 -20.40 15.47
CA ARG A 177 9.35 -19.62 16.73
C ARG A 177 7.98 -19.60 17.41
N LEU A 178 6.92 -19.27 16.66
CA LEU A 178 5.56 -19.20 17.18
C LEU A 178 5.09 -20.55 17.74
N GLN A 179 5.39 -21.67 17.07
CA GLN A 179 5.08 -23.01 17.56
C GLN A 179 5.81 -23.36 18.87
N LYS A 180 7.07 -22.96 19.01
CA LYS A 180 7.83 -23.16 20.26
C LYS A 180 7.21 -22.37 21.43
N ILE A 181 6.82 -21.13 21.18
CA ILE A 181 6.17 -20.29 22.20
C ILE A 181 4.82 -20.90 22.60
N GLN A 182 4.03 -21.34 21.62
CA GLN A 182 2.74 -21.99 21.88
C GLN A 182 2.89 -23.28 22.69
N ALA A 183 3.89 -24.12 22.38
CA ALA A 183 4.16 -25.33 23.14
C ALA A 183 4.62 -25.04 24.59
N ALA A 184 5.40 -23.97 24.80
CA ALA A 184 5.86 -23.58 26.13
C ALA A 184 4.77 -22.95 27.01
N THR A 185 3.72 -22.40 26.40
CA THR A 185 2.61 -21.73 27.09
C THR A 185 1.37 -22.63 27.25
N ALA A 186 1.37 -23.81 26.60
CA ALA A 186 0.30 -24.78 26.75
C ALA A 186 0.30 -25.39 28.18
N PRO A 187 -0.87 -25.53 28.83
CA PRO A 187 -0.95 -26.24 30.10
C PRO A 187 -0.45 -27.69 29.90
N PRO A 188 0.25 -28.27 30.89
CA PRO A 188 0.71 -29.65 30.79
C PRO A 188 -0.48 -30.58 30.50
N PRO A 189 -0.27 -31.65 29.71
CA PRO A 189 -1.36 -32.54 29.34
C PRO A 189 -2.08 -33.07 30.58
N ALA A 190 -3.41 -32.99 30.58
CA ALA A 190 -4.29 -33.37 31.70
C ALA A 190 -4.15 -34.84 32.17
N ASN A 191 -3.37 -35.65 31.46
CA ASN A 191 -3.16 -37.07 31.71
C ASN A 191 -1.72 -37.43 32.12
N ALA A 192 -0.93 -36.50 32.63
CA ALA A 192 0.29 -36.87 33.36
C ALA A 192 -0.12 -37.55 34.68
N THR A 193 -0.43 -38.85 34.62
CA THR A 193 -0.56 -39.69 35.80
C THR A 193 0.71 -39.51 36.65
N PRO A 194 0.59 -39.29 37.98
CA PRO A 194 1.76 -39.22 38.83
C PRO A 194 2.55 -40.51 38.65
N VAL A 195 3.80 -40.40 38.21
CA VAL A 195 4.73 -41.53 38.20
C VAL A 195 4.79 -42.03 39.64
N ALA A 196 4.26 -43.23 39.89
CA ALA A 196 4.24 -43.82 41.21
C ALA A 196 5.67 -43.84 41.76
N ALA A 197 5.87 -43.19 42.91
CA ALA A 197 7.17 -43.16 43.56
C ALA A 197 7.65 -44.61 43.81
N PRO A 198 8.91 -44.93 43.50
CA PRO A 198 9.43 -46.28 43.73
C PRO A 198 9.32 -46.61 45.22
N PRO A 199 8.94 -47.86 45.58
CA PRO A 199 8.73 -48.23 46.96
C PRO A 199 10.02 -48.05 47.75
N LYS A 200 9.95 -47.27 48.84
CA LYS A 200 11.06 -47.13 49.79
C LYS A 200 11.41 -48.52 50.32
N LYS A 201 12.63 -49.00 50.07
CA LYS A 201 13.18 -50.17 50.75
C LYS A 201 13.22 -49.86 52.24
N LYS A 202 12.46 -50.61 53.04
CA LYS A 202 12.60 -50.57 54.50
C LYS A 202 13.95 -51.20 54.89
N PRO A 203 14.63 -50.66 55.91
CA PRO A 203 15.81 -51.29 56.50
C PRO A 203 15.44 -52.61 57.18
#